data_AF-A0A964KPV3-F1
#
_entry.id   AF-A0A964KPV3-F1
#
_cell.length_a   1.000
_cell.length_b   1.000
_cell.length_c   1.000
_cell.angle_alpha   90.00
_cell.angle_beta   90.00
_cell.angle_gamma   90.00
#
_symmetry.space_group_name_H-M   'P 1'
#
loop_
_entity.id
_entity.type
_entity.pdbx_description
1 polymer ?
#
loop_
_entity_poly.entity_id
_entity_poly.type
_entity_poly.pdbx_seq_one_letter_code
_entity_poly.pdbx_strand_id
1 'polypeptide(L)' 'MEQRTGVQYLPVRQNIVWGPVLPQDRGRIVRDEQLLVNAGLHSRRTTMEALGVPDPDAEMQRVKKEGG' A
#
# COMPACT_ATOMS: atom_id res chain seq x y z
N MET A 1 14.46 35.02 23.12
CA MET A 1 13.95 35.55 21.85
C MET A 1 13.98 34.39 20.86
N GLU A 2 12.84 33.71 20.69
CA GLU A 2 12.75 32.48 19.88
C GLU A 2 12.64 32.84 18.39
N GLN A 3 13.59 32.33 17.60
CA GLN A 3 13.61 32.49 16.14
C GLN A 3 12.57 31.54 15.54
N ARG A 4 11.43 32.06 15.07
CA ARG A 4 10.47 31.28 14.28
C ARG A 4 10.97 31.22 12.83
N THR A 5 11.66 30.14 12.48
CA THR A 5 12.00 29.84 11.08
C THR A 5 10.69 29.61 10.30
N GLY A 6 10.39 30.48 9.34
CA GLY A 6 9.17 30.49 8.53
C GLY A 6 9.11 29.36 7.48
N VAL A 7 9.39 28.13 7.90
CA VAL A 7 9.29 26.96 7.02
C VAL A 7 7.82 26.59 6.85
N GLN A 8 7.32 26.68 5.62
CA GLN A 8 6.00 26.15 5.28
C GLN A 8 6.10 24.63 5.18
N TYR A 9 5.51 23.93 6.15
CA TYR A 9 5.32 22.49 6.06
C TYR A 9 4.13 22.20 5.14
N LEU A 10 4.37 21.42 4.08
CA LEU A 10 3.30 20.90 3.24
C LEU A 10 2.36 20.03 4.09
N PRO A 11 1.04 20.01 3.80
CA PRO A 11 0.10 19.17 4.54
C PRO A 11 0.46 17.70 4.33
N VAL A 12 0.98 17.06 5.38
CA VAL A 12 1.27 15.62 5.39
C VAL A 12 -0.05 14.87 5.37
N ARG A 13 -0.31 14.10 4.31
CA ARG A 13 -1.41 13.13 4.29
C ARG A 13 -0.96 11.87 5.02
N GLN A 14 -1.27 11.79 6.30
CA GLN A 14 -0.97 10.61 7.11
C GLN A 14 -2.07 9.56 6.91
N ASN A 15 -1.73 8.40 6.37
CA ASN A 15 -2.61 7.25 6.30
C ASN A 15 -2.26 6.27 7.42
N ILE A 16 -3.11 6.17 8.46
CA ILE A 16 -2.91 5.25 9.58
C ILE A 16 -3.68 3.98 9.29
N VAL A 17 -2.96 2.91 8.94
CA VAL A 17 -3.54 1.58 8.71
C VAL A 17 -3.40 0.75 9.99
N TRP A 18 -4.53 0.48 10.64
CA TRP A 18 -4.58 -0.43 11.77
C TRP A 18 -4.66 -1.88 11.27
N GLY A 19 -3.89 -2.77 11.89
CA GLY A 19 -4.02 -4.21 11.64
C GLY A 19 -5.40 -4.73 12.08
N PRO A 20 -5.85 -5.88 11.55
CA PRO A 20 -7.15 -6.44 11.89
C PRO A 20 -7.19 -6.84 13.37
N VAL A 21 -8.27 -6.45 14.06
CA VAL A 21 -8.50 -6.75 15.49
C VAL A 21 -8.74 -8.25 15.73
N LEU A 22 -9.18 -8.96 14.70
CA LEU A 22 -9.44 -10.41 14.71
C LEU A 22 -8.48 -11.13 13.76
N PRO A 23 -8.19 -12.43 14.01
CA PRO A 23 -7.47 -13.26 13.06
C PRO A 23 -8.23 -13.29 11.72
N GLN A 24 -7.64 -12.67 10.70
CA GLN A 24 -8.13 -12.76 9.33
C GLN A 24 -7.42 -13.90 8.61
N ASP A 25 -8.17 -14.68 7.84
CA ASP A 25 -7.59 -15.59 6.86
C ASP A 25 -7.01 -14.78 5.69
N ARG A 26 -5.76 -14.33 5.86
CA ARG A 26 -5.01 -13.62 4.82
C ARG A 26 -4.88 -14.45 3.54
N GLY A 27 -4.86 -15.77 3.65
CA GLY A 27 -4.78 -16.66 2.49
C GLY A 27 -6.03 -16.60 1.63
N ARG A 28 -7.21 -16.41 2.23
CA ARG A 28 -8.45 -16.17 1.47
C ARG A 28 -8.42 -14.81 0.75
N ILE A 29 -8.02 -13.75 1.44
CA ILE A 29 -7.94 -12.39 0.87
C ILE A 29 -6.99 -12.36 -0.33
N VAL A 30 -5.82 -12.99 -0.21
CA VAL A 30 -4.85 -13.07 -1.32
C VAL A 30 -5.42 -13.82 -2.53
N ARG A 31 -6.13 -14.94 -2.30
CA ARG A 31 -6.78 -15.70 -3.38
C ARG A 31 -7.85 -14.88 -4.10
N ASP A 32 -8.67 -14.18 -3.35
CA ASP A 32 -9.74 -13.34 -3.90
C ASP A 32 -9.14 -12.20 -4.75
N GLU A 33 -8.12 -11.51 -4.22
CA GLU A 33 -7.42 -10.45 -4.96
C GLU A 33 -6.71 -10.96 -6.22
N GLN A 34 -6.12 -12.16 -6.18
CA GLN A 34 -5.50 -12.76 -7.35
C GLN A 34 -6.53 -13.01 -8.47
N LEU A 35 -7.75 -13.44 -8.13
CA LEU A 35 -8.84 -13.59 -9.09
C LEU A 35 -9.24 -12.24 -9.70
N LEU A 36 -9.32 -11.19 -8.89
CA LEU A 36 -9.68 -9.83 -9.35
C LEU A 36 -8.62 -9.23 -10.27
N VAL A 37 -7.34 -9.47 -10.00
CA VAL A 37 -6.24 -9.05 -10.88
C VAL A 37 -6.27 -9.82 -12.20
N ASN A 38 -6.47 -11.14 -12.16
CA ASN A 38 -6.54 -11.96 -13.36
C ASN A 38 -7.76 -11.63 -14.24
N ALA A 39 -8.87 -11.23 -13.61
CA ALA A 39 -10.06 -10.73 -14.31
C ALA A 39 -9.90 -9.31 -14.88
N GLY A 40 -8.77 -8.64 -14.61
CA GLY A 40 -8.50 -7.26 -15.04
C GLY A 40 -9.32 -6.22 -14.29
N LEU A 41 -9.98 -6.59 -13.19
CA LEU A 41 -10.84 -5.71 -12.41
C LEU A 41 -10.03 -4.88 -11.42
N HIS A 42 -8.98 -5.46 -10.84
CA HIS A 42 -8.02 -4.77 -9.97
C HIS A 42 -6.66 -4.69 -10.64
N SER A 43 -6.00 -3.52 -10.49
CA SER A 43 -4.59 -3.42 -10.82
C SER A 43 -3.75 -4.07 -9.72
N ARG A 44 -2.57 -4.61 -10.09
CA ARG A 44 -1.64 -5.17 -9.10
C ARG A 44 -1.27 -4.16 -8.00
N ARG A 45 -1.22 -2.87 -8.34
CA ARG A 45 -0.99 -1.78 -7.38
C ARG A 45 -2.15 -1.64 -6.38
N THR A 46 -3.38 -1.61 -6.88
CA THR A 46 -4.61 -1.51 -6.06
C THR A 46 -4.72 -2.70 -5.11
N THR A 47 -4.42 -3.90 -5.59
CA THR A 47 -4.37 -5.10 -4.75
C THR A 47 -3.30 -5.01 -3.66
N MET A 48 -2.11 -4.49 -3.96
CA MET A 48 -1.06 -4.29 -2.95
C MET A 48 -1.49 -3.31 -1.85
N GLU A 49 -2.19 -2.24 -2.21
CA GLU A 49 -2.81 -1.32 -1.24
C GLU A 49 -3.85 -2.05 -0.37
N ALA A 50 -4.73 -2.87 -0.97
CA ALA A 50 -5.75 -3.65 -0.26
C ALA A 50 -5.16 -4.71 0.68
N LEU A 51 -4.02 -5.31 0.31
CA LEU A 51 -3.29 -6.26 1.15
C LEU A 51 -2.46 -5.58 2.26
N GLY A 52 -2.43 -4.24 2.29
CA GLY A 52 -1.70 -3.48 3.30
C GLY A 52 -0.19 -3.47 3.08
N VAL A 53 0.27 -3.55 1.83
CA VAL A 53 1.69 -3.37 1.49
C VAL A 53 2.09 -1.93 1.85
N PRO A 54 3.16 -1.71 2.65
CA PRO A 54 3.53 -0.38 3.14
C PRO A 54 3.87 0.63 2.04
N ASP A 55 4.54 0.19 0.97
CA ASP A 55 4.86 0.99 -0.20
C ASP A 55 4.61 0.17 -1.49
N PRO A 56 3.38 0.24 -2.05
CA PRO A 56 3.00 -0.47 -3.27
C PRO A 56 3.83 -0.08 -4.49
N ASP A 57 4.29 1.18 -4.56
CA ASP A 57 5.09 1.68 -5.67
C ASP A 57 6.49 1.07 -5.66
N ALA A 58 7.16 1.12 -4.50
CA ALA A 58 8.49 0.55 -4.34
C ALA A 58 8.48 -0.96 -4.61
N GLU A 59 7.49 -1.70 -4.11
CA GLU A 59 7.38 -3.13 -4.37
C GLU A 59 7.09 -3.45 -5.84
N MET A 60 6.27 -2.64 -6.52
CA MET A 60 6.04 -2.82 -7.95
C MET A 60 7.34 -2.64 -8.76
N GLN A 61 8.17 -1.65 -8.41
CA GLN A 61 9.46 -1.44 -9.07
C GLN A 61 10.42 -2.60 -8.80
N ARG A 62 10.43 -3.12 -7.57
CA ARG A 62 11.22 -4.28 -7.20
C ARG A 62 10.83 -5.52 -8.01
N VAL A 63 9.54 -5.84 -8.08
CA VAL A 63 9.04 -6.98 -8.86
C VAL A 63 9.38 -6.84 -10.35
N LYS A 64 9.25 -5.64 -10.91
CA LYS A 64 9.68 -5.36 -12.29
C LYS A 64 11.17 -5.59 -12.51
N LYS A 65 12.00 -5.23 -11.53
CA LYS A 65 13.46 -5.44 -11.57
C LYS A 65 13.83 -6.93 -11.44
N GLU A 66 13.08 -7.69 -10.64
CA GLU A 66 13.31 -9.13 -10.45
C GLU A 66 12.84 -9.98 -11.63
N GLY A 67 11.82 -9.53 -12.36
CA GLY A 67 11.26 -10.22 -13.53
C GLY A 67 11.82 -9.78 -14.88
N GLY A 68 12.90 -8.99 -14.91
CA GLY A 68 13.59 -8.50 -16.11
C GLY A 68 14.79 -9.34 -16.50
#